data_AF-A0A523UGB5-F1
#
_entry.id   AF-A0A523UGB5-F1
#
_cell.length_a   1.000
_cell.length_b   1.000
_cell.length_c   1.000
_cell.angle_alpha   90.00
_cell.angle_beta   90.00
_cell.angle_gamma   90.00
#
_symmetry.space_group_name_H-M   'P 1'
#
loop_
_entity.id
_entity.type
_entity.pdbx_description
1 polymer ?
#
loop_
_entity_poly.entity_id
_entity_poly.type
_entity_poly.pdbx_seq_one_letter_code
_entity_poly.pdbx_strand_id
1 'polypeptide(L)'
;MSVRAYRVTKIEHEESDSFNLWHDDKLVDFLDREYDFFAGLTNEGTGLVEVPVEALQEALEKVDMDKELKEAIQKDIEACRDDGYVTYYCL
;
A
#
# COMPACT_ATOMS: atom_id res chain seq x y z
N MET A 1 8.83 9.06 25.13
CA MET A 1 9.34 8.07 24.17
C MET A 1 10.31 8.77 23.24
N SER A 2 11.52 8.24 23.03
CA SER A 2 12.48 8.80 22.08
C SER A 2 12.51 7.90 20.85
N VAL A 3 12.07 8.44 19.72
CA VAL A 3 12.12 7.76 18.42
C VAL A 3 13.50 7.99 17.82
N ARG A 4 14.13 6.94 17.30
CA ARG A 4 15.45 6.99 16.65
C ARG A 4 15.27 6.55 15.20
N ALA A 5 15.80 7.34 14.27
CA ALA A 5 15.78 7.03 12.85
C ALA A 5 17.13 6.46 12.40
N TYR A 6 17.10 5.49 11.48
CA TYR A 6 18.28 4.84 10.91
C TYR A 6 18.17 4.83 9.38
N ARG A 7 19.32 4.84 8.69
CA ARG A 7 19.35 4.76 7.22
C ARG A 7 19.05 3.33 6.77
N VAL A 8 18.07 3.17 5.88
CA VAL A 8 17.80 1.89 5.21
C VAL A 8 18.97 1.54 4.27
N THR A 9 19.46 0.31 4.33
CA THR A 9 20.60 -0.17 3.50
C THR A 9 20.20 -1.21 2.47
N LYS A 10 19.06 -1.89 2.66
CA LYS A 10 18.52 -2.91 1.76
C LYS A 10 17.00 -2.97 1.93
N ILE A 11 16.26 -3.10 0.83
CA ILE A 11 14.82 -3.35 0.79
C ILE A 11 14.65 -4.68 0.04
N GLU A 12 13.93 -5.63 0.62
CA GLU A 12 13.51 -6.86 -0.03
C GLU A 12 12.00 -6.78 -0.20
N HIS A 13 11.51 -7.00 -1.41
CA HIS A 13 10.09 -6.97 -1.77
C HIS A 13 9.78 -8.15 -2.68
N GLU A 14 8.49 -8.46 -2.87
CA GLU A 14 8.09 -9.53 -3.77
C GLU A 14 8.49 -9.23 -5.23
N GLU A 15 8.82 -10.28 -6.00
CA GLU A 15 9.22 -10.14 -7.42
C GLU A 15 8.04 -9.81 -8.35
N SER A 16 6.81 -10.05 -7.91
CA SER A 16 5.58 -9.74 -8.66
C SER A 16 4.87 -8.56 -8.06
N ASP A 17 4.45 -7.61 -8.90
CA ASP A 17 3.67 -6.44 -8.48
C ASP A 17 2.34 -6.89 -7.86
N SER A 18 2.08 -6.52 -6.59
CA SER A 18 0.78 -6.75 -5.94
C SER A 18 -0.33 -5.94 -6.63
N PHE A 19 -0.03 -4.70 -7.02
CA PHE A 19 -0.90 -3.87 -7.86
C PHE A 19 -0.10 -2.74 -8.51
N ASN A 20 -0.67 -2.13 -9.55
CA ASN A 20 0.02 -1.08 -10.29
C ASN A 20 -0.55 0.29 -9.94
N LEU A 21 0.24 1.05 -9.19
CA LEU A 21 -0.06 2.38 -8.68
C LEU A 21 -0.48 3.40 -9.76
N TRP A 22 -0.10 3.18 -11.02
CA TRP A 22 -0.38 4.07 -12.14
C TRP A 22 -1.50 3.57 -13.05
N HIS A 23 -1.98 2.34 -12.84
CA HIS A 23 -3.09 1.76 -13.61
C HIS A 23 -4.36 1.63 -12.78
N ASP A 24 -4.24 1.56 -11.46
CA ASP A 24 -5.35 1.42 -10.51
C ASP A 24 -5.77 2.77 -9.92
N ASP A 25 -5.97 3.78 -10.79
CA ASP A 25 -6.25 5.18 -10.43
C ASP A 25 -7.35 5.31 -9.37
N LYS A 26 -8.42 4.52 -9.45
CA LYS A 26 -9.55 4.58 -8.49
C LYS A 26 -9.16 4.12 -7.09
N LEU A 27 -8.30 3.10 -6.99
CA LEU A 27 -7.81 2.58 -5.71
C LEU A 27 -6.88 3.59 -5.08
N VAL A 28 -5.95 4.11 -5.88
CA VAL A 28 -4.95 5.08 -5.42
C VAL A 28 -5.60 6.40 -5.02
N ASP A 29 -6.58 6.89 -5.79
CA ASP A 29 -7.38 8.07 -5.44
C ASP A 29 -8.13 7.89 -4.12
N PHE A 30 -8.68 6.69 -3.87
CA PHE A 30 -9.36 6.40 -2.61
C PHE A 30 -8.39 6.38 -1.42
N LEU A 31 -7.26 5.70 -1.58
CA LEU A 31 -6.22 5.60 -0.55
C LEU A 31 -5.61 6.97 -0.24
N ASP A 32 -5.35 7.79 -1.25
CA ASP A 32 -4.80 9.13 -1.05
C ASP A 32 -5.79 10.05 -0.34
N ARG A 33 -7.03 10.05 -0.79
CA ARG A 33 -8.06 10.94 -0.23
C ARG A 33 -8.38 10.64 1.23
N GLU A 34 -8.47 9.37 1.61
CA GLU A 34 -8.93 8.95 2.94
C GLU A 34 -7.76 8.68 3.91
N TYR A 35 -6.57 8.33 3.40
CA TYR A 35 -5.44 7.88 4.22
C TYR A 35 -4.10 8.58 3.91
N ASP A 36 -4.10 9.61 3.05
CA ASP A 36 -2.91 10.43 2.72
C ASP A 36 -1.75 9.59 2.16
N PHE A 37 -2.10 8.65 1.27
CA PHE A 37 -1.19 7.68 0.66
C PHE A 37 0.06 8.34 0.04
N PHE A 38 -0.06 9.47 -0.66
CA PHE A 38 1.10 10.14 -1.27
C PHE A 38 2.00 10.85 -0.25
N ALA A 39 1.56 11.09 1.00
CA ALA A 39 2.40 11.74 1.99
C ALA A 39 3.61 10.88 2.44
N GLY A 40 3.51 9.55 2.29
CA GLY A 40 4.62 8.62 2.53
C GLY A 40 5.63 8.53 1.37
N LEU A 41 5.26 9.03 0.19
CA LEU A 41 6.07 8.92 -1.02
C LEU A 41 6.99 10.14 -1.21
N THR A 42 8.07 9.93 -1.95
CA THR A 42 8.94 11.03 -2.35
C THR A 42 8.26 11.91 -3.41
N ASN A 43 8.82 13.09 -3.71
CA ASN A 43 8.33 13.98 -4.76
C ASN A 43 8.27 13.31 -6.16
N GLU A 44 8.91 12.16 -6.34
CA GLU A 44 8.92 11.39 -7.59
C GLU A 44 7.88 10.26 -7.59
N GLY A 45 7.04 10.13 -6.54
CA GLY A 45 6.04 9.07 -6.42
C GLY A 45 6.61 7.70 -6.06
N THR A 46 7.90 7.64 -5.71
CA THR A 46 8.59 6.41 -5.31
C THR A 46 8.88 6.41 -3.81
N GLY A 47 8.90 5.25 -3.17
CA GLY A 47 9.18 5.16 -1.74
C GLY A 47 8.55 3.97 -1.05
N LEU A 48 8.43 4.06 0.27
CA LEU A 48 7.74 3.09 1.11
C LEU A 48 6.52 3.77 1.71
N VAL A 49 5.35 3.18 1.52
CA VAL A 49 4.08 3.68 2.07
C VAL A 49 3.44 2.59 2.91
N GLU A 50 2.97 2.97 4.08
CA GLU A 50 2.26 2.07 4.99
C GLU A 50 0.76 2.34 4.86
N VAL A 51 0.01 1.31 4.45
CA VAL A 51 -1.44 1.38 4.28
C VAL A 51 -2.10 0.53 5.35
N PRO A 52 -3.03 1.07 6.16
CA PRO A 52 -3.75 0.25 7.12
C PRO A 52 -4.58 -0.81 6.41
N VAL A 53 -4.60 -2.02 6.97
CA VAL A 53 -5.43 -3.13 6.48
C VAL A 53 -6.91 -2.71 6.43
N GLU A 54 -7.35 -1.86 7.37
CA GLU A 54 -8.70 -1.28 7.36
C GLU A 54 -8.97 -0.48 6.08
N ALA A 55 -8.01 0.32 5.59
CA ALA A 55 -8.16 1.06 4.33
C ALA A 55 -8.29 0.12 3.14
N LEU A 56 -7.51 -0.96 3.10
CA LEU A 56 -7.58 -1.97 2.03
C LEU A 56 -8.92 -2.72 2.06
N GLN A 57 -9.44 -3.05 3.25
CA GLN A 57 -10.76 -3.65 3.40
C GLN A 57 -11.87 -2.69 2.93
N GLU A 58 -11.80 -1.41 3.32
CA GLU A 58 -12.75 -0.42 2.83
C GLU A 58 -12.66 -0.22 1.31
N ALA A 59 -11.45 -0.27 0.74
CA ALA A 59 -11.26 -0.17 -0.69
C ALA A 59 -11.91 -1.35 -1.44
N LEU A 60 -11.80 -2.58 -0.91
CA LEU A 60 -12.46 -3.77 -1.49
C LEU A 60 -13.99 -3.65 -1.53
N GLU A 61 -14.59 -2.93 -0.58
CA GLU A 61 -16.04 -2.70 -0.50
C GLU A 61 -16.51 -1.48 -1.32
N LYS A 62 -15.75 -0.38 -1.28
CA LYS A 62 -16.16 0.93 -1.83
C LYS A 62 -15.68 1.18 -3.25
N VAL A 63 -14.56 0.58 -3.66
CA VAL A 63 -13.92 0.82 -4.95
C VAL A 63 -14.27 -0.32 -5.91
N ASP A 64 -14.76 0.05 -7.09
CA ASP A 64 -14.99 -0.89 -8.17
C ASP A 64 -13.68 -1.17 -8.90
N MET A 65 -13.17 -2.39 -8.74
CA MET A 65 -11.87 -2.86 -9.21
C MET A 65 -11.98 -4.30 -9.74
N ASP A 66 -11.03 -4.66 -10.60
CA ASP A 66 -11.02 -5.96 -11.27
C ASP A 66 -10.79 -7.11 -10.29
N LYS A 67 -11.27 -8.31 -10.67
CA LYS A 67 -11.21 -9.51 -9.82
C LYS A 67 -9.77 -9.88 -9.45
N GLU A 68 -8.84 -9.69 -10.38
CA GLU A 68 -7.41 -9.95 -10.16
C GLU A 68 -6.85 -9.02 -9.07
N LEU A 69 -7.19 -7.72 -9.12
CA LEU A 69 -6.78 -6.74 -8.12
C LEU A 69 -7.37 -7.05 -6.74
N LYS A 70 -8.65 -7.43 -6.68
CA LYS A 70 -9.29 -7.84 -5.43
C LYS A 70 -8.59 -9.03 -4.79
N GLU A 71 -8.25 -10.04 -5.59
CA GLU A 71 -7.54 -11.22 -5.11
C GLU A 71 -6.13 -10.89 -4.62
N ALA A 72 -5.44 -9.95 -5.27
CA ALA A 72 -4.12 -9.49 -4.83
C ALA A 72 -4.18 -8.76 -3.48
N ILE A 73 -5.06 -7.74 -3.35
CA ILE A 73 -5.24 -7.01 -2.09
C ILE A 73 -5.67 -7.95 -0.96
N GLN A 74 -6.54 -8.92 -1.24
CA GLN A 74 -6.98 -9.88 -0.23
C GLN A 74 -5.83 -10.77 0.26
N LYS A 75 -4.91 -11.17 -0.63
CA LYS A 75 -3.68 -11.89 -0.24
C LYS A 75 -2.75 -11.02 0.60
N ASP A 76 -2.59 -9.75 0.25
CA ASP A 76 -1.77 -8.80 1.03
C ASP A 76 -2.32 -8.65 2.46
N ILE A 77 -3.65 -8.54 2.61
CA ILE A 77 -4.33 -8.50 3.91
C ILE A 77 -4.11 -9.80 4.70
N GLU A 78 -4.19 -10.97 4.04
CA GLU A 78 -3.97 -12.25 4.71
C GLU A 78 -2.51 -12.46 5.14
N ALA A 79 -1.56 -11.96 4.35
CA ALA A 79 -0.14 -11.98 4.67
C ALA A 79 0.19 -11.03 5.84
N CYS A 80 -0.52 -9.90 5.94
CA CYS A 80 -0.33 -8.91 6.99
C CYS A 80 -1.20 -9.20 8.24
N ARG A 81 -0.88 -10.29 8.94
CA ARG A 81 -1.70 -10.79 10.05
C ARG A 81 -1.43 -10.18 11.44
N ASP A 82 -0.33 -9.43 11.62
CA ASP A 82 0.12 -9.07 12.98
C ASP A 82 0.25 -7.56 13.27
N ASP A 83 0.42 -6.69 12.26
CA ASP A 83 0.70 -5.25 12.51
C ASP A 83 -0.36 -4.27 11.99
N GLY A 84 -1.41 -4.75 11.32
CA GLY A 84 -2.55 -3.91 10.89
C GLY A 84 -2.22 -2.92 9.76
N TYR A 85 -0.98 -2.90 9.25
CA TYR A 85 -0.53 -2.07 8.13
C TYR A 85 0.25 -2.89 7.12
N VAL A 86 -0.05 -2.75 5.83
CA VAL A 86 0.73 -3.30 4.72
C VAL A 86 1.71 -2.23 4.22
N THR A 87 3.00 -2.55 4.18
CA THR A 87 4.02 -1.67 3.58
C THR A 87 4.18 -1.99 2.10
N TYR A 88 3.88 -1.03 1.24
CA TYR A 88 4.12 -1.11 -0.19
C TYR A 88 5.40 -0.38 -0.57
N TYR A 89 6.19 -1.01 -1.44
CA TYR A 89 7.35 -0.41 -2.07
C TYR A 89 6.98 0.04 -3.48
N CYS A 90 6.98 1.36 -3.70
CA CYS A 90 6.58 1.99 -4.95
C CYS A 90 7.83 2.41 -5.73
N LEU A 91 7.96 1.90 -6.96
CA LEU A 91 9.07 2.13 -7.88
C LEU A 91 8.62 2.85 -9.16
#